data_AF-A0A3B8W0W8-F1
#
_entry.id   AF-A0A3B8W0W8-F1
#
_cell.length_a   1.000
_cell.length_b   1.000
_cell.length_c   1.000
_cell.angle_alpha   90.00
_cell.angle_beta   90.00
_cell.angle_gamma   90.00
#
_symmetry.space_group_name_H-M   'P 1'
#
loop_
_entity.id
_entity.type
_entity.pdbx_description
1 polymer ?
#
loop_
_entity_poly.entity_id
_entity_poly.type
_entity_poly.pdbx_seq_one_letter_code
_entity_poly.pdbx_strand_id
1 'polypeptide(L)'
;MKSNIIFFFFLFAASTVAVAQGKVQKATITVYGNCTMCKNRIEQALDNKGIKQAVWSPKTKKLEVVYVPSKITEQQIHEIVASVGHDTDKVKAKDEVYSELPFCCLYRDHDHSGMKDNR
;
A
#
# COMPACT_ATOMS: atom_id res chain seq x y z
N MET A 1 -13.51 26.72 69.14
CA MET A 1 -12.38 26.05 68.44
C MET A 1 -12.93 25.45 67.15
N LYS A 2 -12.32 25.77 66.02
CA LYS A 2 -12.86 25.61 64.66
C LYS A 2 -12.48 24.21 64.16
N SER A 3 -13.46 23.33 63.97
CA SER A 3 -13.22 21.99 63.42
C SER A 3 -13.21 22.07 61.89
N ASN A 4 -12.03 21.95 61.30
CA ASN A 4 -11.84 21.81 59.86
C ASN A 4 -11.71 20.33 59.53
N ILE A 5 -12.77 19.73 58.99
CA ILE A 5 -12.68 18.48 58.23
C ILE A 5 -13.45 18.71 56.94
N ILE A 6 -12.78 19.36 55.98
CA ILE A 6 -13.25 19.42 54.60
C ILE A 6 -12.76 18.15 53.94
N PHE A 7 -13.71 17.26 53.69
CA PHE A 7 -13.60 16.02 52.94
C PHE A 7 -13.11 16.33 51.51
N PHE A 8 -11.80 16.34 51.30
CA PHE A 8 -11.20 16.55 49.98
C PHE A 8 -11.28 15.23 49.21
N PHE A 9 -12.47 14.96 48.67
CA PHE A 9 -12.70 13.91 47.68
C PHE A 9 -11.94 14.30 46.40
N PHE A 10 -10.67 13.92 46.33
CA PHE A 10 -9.85 14.12 45.14
C PHE A 10 -10.34 13.13 44.08
N LEU A 11 -11.36 13.57 43.33
CA LEU A 11 -11.88 12.91 42.15
C LEU A 11 -10.76 12.93 41.10
N PHE A 12 -9.87 11.93 41.15
CA PHE A 12 -8.88 11.70 40.12
C PHE A 12 -9.61 11.26 38.85
N ALA A 13 -10.04 12.24 38.05
CA ALA A 13 -10.55 12.03 36.72
C ALA A 13 -9.40 11.48 35.87
N ALA A 14 -9.32 10.14 35.79
CA ALA A 14 -8.49 9.46 34.80
C ALA A 14 -9.01 9.84 33.42
N SER A 15 -8.41 10.89 32.86
CA SER A 15 -8.65 11.32 31.49
C SER A 15 -8.08 10.23 30.60
N THR A 16 -8.94 9.36 30.08
CA THR A 16 -8.55 8.39 29.06
C THR A 16 -8.23 9.19 27.79
N VAL A 17 -6.94 9.39 27.54
CA VAL A 17 -6.48 9.88 26.24
C VAL A 17 -6.84 8.85 25.18
N ALA A 18 -7.92 9.11 24.45
CA ALA A 18 -8.25 8.34 23.25
C ALA A 18 -7.15 8.59 22.23
N VAL A 19 -6.21 7.64 22.11
CA VAL A 19 -5.20 7.65 21.06
C VAL A 19 -5.95 7.52 19.73
N ALA A 20 -5.98 8.59 18.95
CA ALA A 20 -6.54 8.59 17.62
C ALA A 20 -5.86 7.50 16.79
N GLN A 21 -6.60 6.43 16.45
CA GLN A 21 -6.13 5.42 15.52
C GLN A 21 -5.79 6.15 14.22
N GLY A 22 -4.52 6.11 13.81
CA GLY A 22 -4.05 6.83 12.63
C GLY A 22 -4.93 6.51 11.43
N LYS A 23 -5.60 7.54 10.90
CA LYS A 23 -6.60 7.42 9.83
C LYS A 23 -5.95 6.76 8.62
N VAL A 24 -6.29 5.49 8.37
CA VAL A 24 -5.86 4.77 7.17
C VAL A 24 -6.61 5.31 5.96
N GLN A 25 -5.96 5.29 4.80
CA GLN A 25 -6.53 5.62 3.51
C GLN A 25 -6.58 4.38 2.62
N LYS A 26 -7.55 4.35 1.71
CA LYS A 26 -7.65 3.34 0.66
C LYS A 26 -7.48 4.02 -0.68
N ALA A 27 -6.70 3.41 -1.57
CA ALA A 27 -6.55 3.86 -2.94
C ALA A 27 -6.61 2.66 -3.90
N THR A 28 -7.02 2.97 -5.13
CA THR A 28 -7.00 2.01 -6.25
C THR A 28 -6.11 2.60 -7.33
N ILE A 29 -4.98 1.95 -7.59
CA ILE A 29 -3.95 2.42 -8.52
C ILE A 29 -3.95 1.49 -9.74
N THR A 30 -3.80 2.06 -10.94
CA THR A 30 -3.53 1.25 -12.13
C THR A 30 -2.06 0.86 -12.14
N VAL A 31 -1.78 -0.44 -12.19
CA VAL A 31 -0.41 -0.97 -12.27
C VAL A 31 -0.35 -1.98 -13.42
N TYR A 32 0.57 -1.75 -14.34
CA TYR A 32 0.73 -2.56 -15.55
C TYR A 32 1.56 -3.83 -15.25
N GLY A 33 1.08 -4.95 -15.79
CA GLY A 33 1.58 -6.30 -15.51
C GLY A 33 0.59 -7.33 -16.02
N ASN A 34 0.94 -8.61 -16.07
CA ASN A 34 0.13 -9.58 -16.84
C ASN A 34 0.16 -11.02 -16.33
N CYS A 35 1.12 -11.42 -15.50
CA CYS A 35 1.18 -12.77 -14.94
C CYS A 35 1.17 -12.79 -13.40
N THR A 36 0.97 -13.97 -12.81
CA THR A 36 1.00 -14.17 -11.34
C THR A 36 2.36 -13.78 -10.74
N MET A 37 3.45 -13.86 -11.50
CA MET A 37 4.76 -13.36 -11.04
C MET A 37 4.79 -11.84 -10.88
N CYS A 38 4.07 -11.08 -11.73
CA CYS A 38 3.89 -9.64 -11.53
C CYS A 38 3.18 -9.37 -10.21
N LYS A 39 2.10 -10.09 -9.92
CA LYS A 39 1.34 -9.96 -8.67
C LYS A 39 2.26 -10.12 -7.45
N ASN A 40 3.01 -11.21 -7.40
CA ASN A 40 3.90 -11.48 -6.28
C ASN A 40 4.96 -10.38 -6.12
N ARG A 41 5.58 -9.92 -7.21
CA ARG A 41 6.59 -8.85 -7.17
C ARG A 41 6.02 -7.53 -6.66
N ILE A 42 4.87 -7.11 -7.20
CA ILE A 42 4.19 -5.86 -6.84
C ILE A 42 3.79 -5.89 -5.37
N GLU A 43 3.16 -6.98 -4.91
CA GLU A 43 2.69 -7.10 -3.52
C GLU A 43 3.86 -7.19 -2.54
N GLN A 44 4.93 -7.91 -2.87
CA GLN A 44 6.14 -7.98 -2.04
C GLN A 44 6.85 -6.62 -1.91
N ALA A 45 6.92 -5.84 -2.99
CA ALA A 45 7.50 -4.49 -2.94
C ALA A 45 6.73 -3.57 -1.96
N LEU A 46 5.44 -3.83 -1.77
CA LEU A 46 4.54 -3.06 -0.90
C LEU A 46 4.37 -3.66 0.49
N ASP A 47 5.09 -4.73 0.84
CA ASP A 47 5.28 -5.14 2.23
C ASP A 47 6.24 -4.18 2.93
N ASN A 48 5.78 -2.93 3.07
CA ASN A 48 6.57 -1.79 3.51
C ASN A 48 5.89 -1.08 4.69
N LYS A 49 6.70 -0.42 5.52
CA LYS A 49 6.23 0.34 6.68
C LYS A 49 5.24 1.41 6.25
N GLY A 50 3.99 1.28 6.73
CA GLY A 50 2.92 2.22 6.42
C GLY A 50 1.86 1.64 5.49
N ILE A 51 2.17 0.57 4.77
CA ILE A 51 1.17 -0.23 4.08
C ILE A 51 0.54 -1.20 5.08
N LYS A 52 -0.78 -1.37 4.97
CA LYS A 52 -1.58 -2.33 5.77
C LYS A 52 -2.03 -3.50 4.93
N GLN A 53 -2.30 -3.26 3.65
CA GLN A 53 -2.71 -4.26 2.70
C GLN A 53 -2.40 -3.75 1.29
N ALA A 54 -1.90 -4.63 0.43
CA ALA A 54 -1.72 -4.40 -0.99
C ALA A 54 -2.18 -5.65 -1.73
N VAL A 55 -3.16 -5.52 -2.62
CA VAL A 55 -3.66 -6.63 -3.44
C VAL A 55 -3.76 -6.16 -4.88
N TRP A 56 -2.99 -6.79 -5.77
CA TRP A 56 -3.05 -6.53 -7.20
C TRP A 56 -3.73 -7.66 -7.96
N SER A 57 -4.51 -7.30 -8.98
CA SER A 57 -5.23 -8.24 -9.83
C SER A 57 -4.65 -8.27 -11.25
N PRO A 58 -4.14 -9.43 -11.73
CA PRO A 58 -3.71 -9.55 -13.12
C PRO A 58 -4.86 -9.41 -14.12
N LYS A 59 -6.11 -9.62 -13.68
CA LYS A 59 -7.29 -9.51 -14.55
C LYS A 59 -7.67 -8.05 -14.79
N THR A 60 -7.66 -7.23 -13.74
CA THR A 60 -8.13 -5.83 -13.83
C THR A 60 -7.00 -4.81 -13.91
N LYS A 61 -5.76 -5.23 -13.66
CA LYS A 61 -4.57 -4.36 -13.56
C LYS A 61 -4.69 -3.31 -12.46
N LYS A 62 -5.53 -3.56 -11.46
CA LYS A 62 -5.76 -2.68 -10.31
C LYS A 62 -5.05 -3.20 -9.08
N LEU A 63 -4.32 -2.30 -8.44
CA LEU A 63 -3.75 -2.45 -7.11
C LEU A 63 -4.69 -1.76 -6.12
N GLU A 64 -5.30 -2.52 -5.23
CA GLU A 64 -5.98 -1.99 -4.06
C GLU A 64 -4.99 -1.90 -2.91
N VAL A 65 -4.81 -0.70 -2.36
CA VAL A 65 -3.87 -0.46 -1.28
C VAL A 65 -4.53 0.25 -0.11
N VAL A 66 -4.26 -0.23 1.09
CA VAL A 66 -4.66 0.39 2.36
C VAL A 66 -3.39 0.84 3.07
N TYR A 67 -3.26 2.13 3.38
CA TYR A 67 -2.03 2.70 3.90
C TYR A 67 -2.26 3.79 4.96
N VAL A 68 -1.21 4.11 5.72
CA VAL A 68 -1.20 5.16 6.73
C VAL A 68 -0.54 6.40 6.11
N PRO A 69 -1.30 7.48 5.81
CA PRO A 69 -0.81 8.65 5.08
C PRO A 69 0.27 9.44 5.83
N SER A 70 0.36 9.29 7.16
CA SER A 70 1.45 9.88 7.95
C SER A 70 2.77 9.12 7.86
N LYS A 71 2.80 7.95 7.20
CA LYS A 71 3.99 7.10 7.04
C LYS A 71 4.42 6.96 5.59
N ILE A 72 3.46 6.94 4.67
CA ILE A 72 3.69 6.78 3.24
C ILE A 72 2.61 7.51 2.46
N THR A 73 3.00 8.12 1.34
CA THR A 73 2.08 8.82 0.42
C THR A 73 1.72 7.94 -0.77
N GLU A 74 0.60 8.24 -1.43
CA GLU A 74 0.24 7.56 -2.68
C GLU A 74 1.34 7.67 -3.74
N GLN A 75 1.98 8.84 -3.86
CA GLN A 75 3.09 9.07 -4.79
C GLN A 75 4.26 8.10 -4.54
N GLN A 76 4.65 7.89 -3.27
CA GLN A 76 5.70 6.92 -2.92
C GLN A 76 5.28 5.48 -3.25
N ILE A 77 3.99 5.14 -3.20
CA ILE A 77 3.49 3.82 -3.62
C ILE A 77 3.72 3.64 -5.12
N HIS A 78 3.43 4.65 -5.94
CA HIS A 78 3.73 4.60 -7.38
C HIS A 78 5.24 4.42 -7.65
N GLU A 79 6.09 5.14 -6.89
CA GLU A 79 7.54 5.06 -7.02
C GLU A 79 8.11 3.70 -6.62
N ILE A 80 7.60 3.08 -5.54
CA ILE A 80 7.99 1.73 -5.10
C ILE A 80 7.61 0.68 -6.14
N VAL A 81 6.42 0.79 -6.73
CA VAL A 81 5.98 -0.15 -7.77
C VAL A 81 6.83 0.00 -9.04
N ALA A 82 7.15 1.24 -9.43
CA ALA A 82 8.03 1.52 -10.56
C ALA A 82 9.48 1.08 -10.33
N SER A 83 9.97 1.12 -9.08
CA SER A 83 11.33 0.70 -8.75
C SER A 83 11.55 -0.81 -8.88
N VAL A 84 10.47 -1.61 -8.92
CA VAL A 84 10.51 -3.05 -9.20
C VAL A 84 10.05 -3.40 -10.62
N GLY A 85 10.11 -2.43 -11.53
CA GLY A 85 9.92 -2.63 -12.96
C GLY A 85 8.48 -2.49 -13.45
N HIS A 86 7.51 -2.18 -12.59
CA HIS A 86 6.11 -2.08 -12.99
C HIS A 86 5.65 -0.63 -13.13
N ASP A 87 5.16 -0.28 -14.30
CA ASP A 87 4.53 1.02 -14.53
C ASP A 87 3.26 1.16 -13.72
N THR A 88 3.00 2.40 -13.32
CA THR A 88 1.70 2.82 -12.82
C THR A 88 1.11 3.88 -13.74
N ASP A 89 -0.13 4.28 -13.50
CA ASP A 89 -0.76 5.41 -14.20
C ASP A 89 -0.07 6.77 -13.96
N LYS A 90 0.82 6.89 -12.96
CA LYS A 90 1.55 8.15 -12.67
C LYS A 90 3.06 8.06 -12.83
N VAL A 91 3.67 6.89 -12.59
CA VAL A 91 5.12 6.71 -12.59
C VAL A 91 5.48 5.53 -13.48
N LYS A 92 6.37 5.79 -14.45
CA LYS A 92 6.93 4.79 -15.35
C LYS A 92 8.21 4.21 -14.73
N ALA A 93 8.35 2.89 -14.76
CA ALA A 93 9.58 2.20 -14.39
C ALA A 93 10.70 2.55 -15.39
N LYS A 94 11.94 2.65 -14.88
CA LYS A 94 13.12 2.81 -15.74
C LYS A 94 13.24 1.62 -16.68
N ASP A 95 13.66 1.88 -17.92
CA ASP A 95 13.76 0.83 -18.94
C ASP A 95 14.77 -0.26 -18.56
N GLU A 96 15.86 0.12 -17.89
CA GLU A 96 16.86 -0.81 -17.35
C GLU A 96 16.21 -1.83 -16.39
N VAL A 97 15.47 -1.36 -15.37
CA VAL A 97 14.79 -2.22 -14.38
C VAL A 97 13.69 -3.06 -15.04
N TYR A 98 12.94 -2.46 -15.96
CA TYR A 98 11.88 -3.16 -16.68
C TYR A 98 12.45 -4.29 -17.57
N SER A 99 13.59 -4.07 -18.23
CA SER A 99 14.24 -5.05 -19.09
C SER A 99 14.79 -6.28 -18.35
N GLU A 100 15.03 -6.16 -17.05
CA GLU A 100 15.44 -7.26 -16.17
C GLU A 100 14.27 -8.15 -15.72
N LEU A 101 13.03 -7.76 -16.02
CA LEU A 101 11.87 -8.56 -15.67
C LEU A 101 11.85 -9.88 -16.45
N PRO A 102 11.31 -10.97 -15.87
CA PRO A 102 11.09 -12.22 -16.58
C PRO A 102 10.23 -11.99 -17.82
N PHE A 103 10.41 -12.83 -18.86
CA PHE A 103 9.69 -12.70 -20.13
C PHE A 103 8.17 -12.49 -19.98
N CYS A 104 7.49 -13.26 -19.10
CA CYS A 104 6.05 -13.08 -18.91
C CYS A 104 5.67 -11.75 -18.28
N CYS A 105 6.59 -10.94 -17.77
CA CYS A 105 6.34 -9.65 -17.14
C CYS A 105 6.65 -8.47 -18.09
N LEU A 106 7.14 -8.73 -19.30
CA LEU A 106 7.48 -7.70 -20.30
C LEU A 106 6.23 -7.23 -21.07
N TYR A 107 5.28 -6.66 -20.34
CA TYR A 107 3.95 -6.28 -20.84
C TYR A 107 3.94 -5.08 -21.81
N ARG A 108 5.03 -4.30 -21.92
CA ARG A 108 5.16 -3.20 -22.90
C ARG A 108 5.47 -3.73 -24.30
N ASP A 109 6.22 -4.83 -24.37
CA ASP A 109 6.76 -5.37 -25.62
C ASP A 109 5.89 -6.53 -26.13
N HIS A 110 5.20 -7.22 -25.21
CA HIS A 110 4.39 -8.38 -25.50
C HIS A 110 3.03 -8.27 -24.81
N ASP A 111 1.97 -8.10 -25.61
CA ASP A 111 0.61 -8.23 -25.10
C ASP A 111 0.25 -9.71 -24.93
N HIS A 112 0.21 -10.16 -23.68
CA HIS A 112 -0.17 -11.53 -23.31
C HIS A 112 -1.67 -11.67 -22.97
N SER A 113 -2.51 -10.68 -23.32
CA SER A 113 -3.97 -10.70 -23.07
C SER A 113 -4.71 -11.89 -23.69
N GLY A 114 -4.09 -12.61 -24.63
CA GLY A 114 -4.64 -13.79 -25.29
C GLY A 114 -4.26 -15.16 -24.71
N MET A 115 -3.35 -15.26 -23.74
CA MET A 115 -2.96 -16.56 -23.16
C MET A 115 -3.99 -16.98 -22.12
N LYS A 116 -4.99 -17.76 -22.54
CA LYS A 116 -5.95 -18.37 -21.60
C LYS A 116 -5.17 -19.22 -20.60
N ASP A 117 -5.35 -18.94 -19.31
CA ASP A 117 -4.81 -19.79 -18.26
C ASP A 117 -5.54 -21.13 -18.34
N ASN A 118 -4.89 -22.12 -18.96
CA ASN A 118 -5.41 -23.47 -18.99
C ASN A 118 -5.24 -24.05 -17.57
N ARG A 119 -6.19 -23.74 -16.68
CA ARG A 119 -6.42 -24.44 -15.42
C ARG A 119 -7.49 -25.48 -15.63
#